data_AF-A0A9X5XAK6-F1
#
_entry.id   AF-A0A9X5XAK6-F1
#
_cell.length_a   1.000
_cell.length_b   1.000
_cell.length_c   1.000
_cell.angle_alpha   90.00
_cell.angle_beta   90.00
_cell.angle_gamma   90.00
#
_symmetry.space_group_name_H-M   'P 1'
#
loop_
_entity.id
_entity.type
_entity.pdbx_description
1 polymer ?
#
loop_
_entity_poly.entity_id
_entity_poly.type
_entity_poly.pdbx_seq_one_letter_code
_entity_poly.pdbx_strand_id
1 'polypeptide(L)'
;MYRFLLTPRWWGINVFVLLAIPFCIFMGSWQLSRFEARVQDHRAAGEQAAAARTEAARPLARLLPVSTETSGKQATATGRYGKQLLVPGRELDGERGFYVLTLLRVDGGKALPVVRGWLPGSADPAKAPAAPTGEVTVTGALQASESPGTNGVTGAGGLPAGQTGAISSASLVNLVPYEVYDAWIT
;
A
#
# COMPACT_ATOMS: atom_id res chain seq x y z
N MET A 1 59.78 -11.06 7.03
CA MET A 1 59.47 -10.28 8.25
C MET A 1 58.76 -9.00 7.83
N TYR A 2 57.42 -8.95 7.90
CA TYR A 2 56.56 -7.90 7.30
C TYR A 2 56.61 -6.58 8.07
N ARG A 3 57.80 -6.00 8.23
CA ARG A 3 58.03 -4.76 9.00
C ARG A 3 57.45 -3.50 8.35
N PHE A 4 56.95 -3.62 7.12
CA PHE A 4 56.18 -2.61 6.39
C PHE A 4 54.75 -2.41 6.91
N LEU A 5 54.20 -3.36 7.68
CA LEU A 5 52.87 -3.22 8.29
C LEU A 5 52.86 -2.25 9.51
N LEU A 6 54.04 -1.83 9.97
CA LEU A 6 54.22 -0.95 11.14
C LEU A 6 54.43 0.53 10.77
N THR A 7 54.36 0.92 9.49
CA THR A 7 54.37 2.34 9.13
C THR A 7 53.03 3.00 9.51
N PRO A 8 53.02 4.25 10.02
CA PRO A 8 51.81 4.92 10.53
C PRO A 8 50.62 4.95 9.54
N ARG A 9 50.92 4.98 8.24
CA ARG A 9 49.92 4.89 7.15
C ARG A 9 49.19 3.55 7.10
N TRP A 10 49.86 2.43 7.39
CA TRP A 10 49.25 1.10 7.36
C TRP A 10 48.39 0.84 8.58
N TRP A 11 48.73 1.39 9.74
CA TRP A 11 47.88 1.37 10.92
C TRP A 11 46.53 2.06 10.68
N GLY A 12 46.53 3.21 10.01
CA GLY A 12 45.29 3.90 9.62
C GLY A 12 44.38 3.04 8.74
N ILE A 13 44.96 2.35 7.74
CA ILE A 13 44.21 1.44 6.86
C ILE A 13 43.65 0.24 7.65
N ASN A 14 44.45 -0.38 8.52
CA ASN A 14 44.02 -1.53 9.31
C ASN A 14 42.90 -1.16 10.30
N VAL A 15 43.01 -0.02 10.99
CA VAL A 15 41.95 0.50 11.87
C VAL A 15 40.70 0.83 11.08
N PHE A 16 40.85 1.48 9.92
CA PHE A 16 39.72 1.78 9.04
C PHE A 16 38.99 0.50 8.60
N VAL A 17 39.71 -0.53 8.15
CA VAL A 17 39.12 -1.82 7.76
C VAL A 17 38.44 -2.50 8.96
N LEU A 18 39.09 -2.50 10.13
CA LEU A 18 38.51 -3.06 11.36
C LEU A 18 37.21 -2.38 11.79
N LEU A 19 37.05 -1.08 11.51
CA LEU A 19 35.80 -0.35 11.78
C LEU A 19 34.78 -0.47 10.65
N ALA A 20 35.25 -0.54 9.40
CA ALA A 20 34.38 -0.64 8.23
C ALA A 20 33.65 -2.00 8.18
N ILE A 21 34.29 -3.10 8.56
CA ILE A 21 33.67 -4.43 8.58
C ILE A 21 32.41 -4.48 9.45
N PRO A 22 32.43 -4.16 10.77
CA PRO A 22 31.23 -4.18 11.60
C PRO A 22 30.21 -3.13 11.17
N PHE A 23 30.63 -1.99 10.63
CA PHE A 23 29.71 -1.00 10.07
C PHE A 23 28.93 -1.54 8.86
N CYS A 24 29.62 -2.20 7.92
CA CYS A 24 28.98 -2.84 6.77
C CYS A 24 28.04 -3.97 7.19
N ILE A 25 28.41 -4.78 8.20
CA ILE A 25 27.54 -5.83 8.74
C ILE A 25 26.30 -5.21 9.39
N PHE A 26 26.47 -4.14 10.18
CA PHE A 26 25.36 -3.43 10.79
C PHE A 26 24.41 -2.86 9.72
N MET A 27 24.94 -2.18 8.71
CA MET A 27 24.15 -1.66 7.59
C MET A 27 23.44 -2.77 6.80
N GLY A 28 24.13 -3.89 6.54
CA GLY A 28 23.56 -5.05 5.87
C GLY A 28 22.43 -5.69 6.68
N SER A 29 22.61 -5.83 8.00
CA SER A 29 21.58 -6.33 8.91
C SER A 29 20.37 -5.41 8.97
N TRP A 30 20.58 -4.09 8.92
CA TRP A 30 19.50 -3.10 8.88
C TRP A 30 18.71 -3.18 7.58
N GLN A 31 19.40 -3.31 6.43
CA GLN A 31 18.73 -3.50 5.15
C GLN A 31 17.94 -4.81 5.11
N LEU A 32 18.51 -5.91 5.62
CA LEU A 32 17.83 -7.20 5.69
C LEU A 32 16.61 -7.15 6.61
N SER A 33 16.74 -6.57 7.81
CA SER A 33 15.62 -6.38 8.73
C SER A 33 14.50 -5.55 8.09
N ARG A 34 14.82 -4.47 7.35
CA ARG A 34 13.83 -3.68 6.63
C ARG A 34 13.17 -4.44 5.48
N PHE A 35 13.90 -5.37 4.84
CA PHE A 35 13.35 -6.26 3.82
C PHE A 35 12.46 -7.34 4.42
N GLU A 36 12.90 -8.01 5.48
CA GLU A 36 12.11 -9.02 6.21
C GLU A 36 10.80 -8.43 6.75
N ALA A 37 10.82 -7.21 7.28
CA ALA A 37 9.60 -6.50 7.67
C ALA A 37 8.62 -6.36 6.49
N ARG A 38 9.11 -6.05 5.28
CA ARG A 38 8.25 -5.99 4.07
C ARG A 38 7.69 -7.37 3.72
N VAL A 39 8.51 -8.41 3.75
CA VAL A 39 8.10 -9.76 3.37
C VAL A 39 7.12 -10.37 4.38
N GLN A 40 7.30 -10.11 5.67
CA GLN A 40 6.39 -10.56 6.72
C GLN A 40 5.03 -9.85 6.61
N ASP A 41 5.00 -8.55 6.33
CA ASP A 41 3.76 -7.80 6.08
C ASP A 41 2.95 -8.41 4.91
N HIS A 42 3.62 -8.81 3.83
CA HIS A 42 2.95 -9.46 2.69
C HIS A 42 2.35 -10.83 3.02
N ARG A 43 3.04 -11.66 3.81
CA ARG A 43 2.53 -12.99 4.22
C ARG A 43 1.40 -12.89 5.23
N ALA A 44 1.55 -12.01 6.23
CA ALA A 44 0.51 -11.76 7.22
C ALA A 44 -0.77 -11.22 6.59
N ALA A 45 -0.65 -10.32 5.59
CA ALA A 45 -1.80 -9.79 4.86
C ALA A 45 -2.57 -10.89 4.10
N GLY A 46 -1.88 -11.88 3.52
CA GLY A 46 -2.51 -13.00 2.83
C GLY A 46 -3.29 -13.93 3.77
N GLU A 47 -2.71 -14.26 4.93
CA GLU A 47 -3.36 -15.09 5.96
C GLU A 47 -4.52 -14.36 6.64
N GLN A 48 -4.37 -13.06 6.92
CA GLN A 48 -5.43 -12.21 7.48
C GLN A 48 -6.58 -12.01 6.49
N ALA A 49 -6.29 -11.85 5.19
CA ALA A 49 -7.33 -11.78 4.16
C ALA A 49 -8.13 -13.08 4.06
N ALA A 50 -7.51 -14.24 4.26
CA ALA A 50 -8.19 -15.53 4.30
C ALA A 50 -9.06 -15.68 5.56
N ALA A 51 -8.55 -15.29 6.74
CA ALA A 51 -9.30 -15.33 7.99
C ALA A 51 -10.47 -14.33 8.02
N ALA A 52 -10.29 -13.14 7.45
CA ALA A 52 -11.32 -12.11 7.35
C ALA A 52 -12.51 -12.57 6.52
N ARG A 53 -12.32 -13.44 5.51
CA ARG A 53 -13.43 -14.02 4.73
C ARG A 53 -14.43 -14.82 5.57
N THR A 54 -14.05 -15.25 6.76
CA THR A 54 -14.91 -16.04 7.67
C THR A 54 -15.51 -15.19 8.80
N GLU A 55 -15.02 -13.97 9.02
CA GLU A 55 -15.54 -13.06 10.05
C GLU A 55 -16.81 -12.35 9.55
N ALA A 56 -17.80 -12.14 10.44
CA ALA A 56 -19.03 -11.46 10.06
C ALA A 56 -18.76 -9.99 9.70
N ALA A 57 -19.17 -9.57 8.50
CA ALA A 57 -18.98 -8.21 8.04
C ALA A 57 -19.75 -7.21 8.92
N ARG A 58 -19.06 -6.12 9.31
CA ARG A 58 -19.63 -5.06 10.15
C ARG A 58 -19.83 -3.78 9.34
N PRO A 59 -20.84 -2.95 9.64
CA PRO A 59 -21.00 -1.66 8.97
C PRO A 59 -19.74 -0.80 9.12
N LEU A 60 -19.28 -0.17 8.04
CA LEU A 60 -18.09 0.69 8.02
C LEU A 60 -18.04 1.68 9.18
N ALA A 61 -19.18 2.32 9.49
CA ALA A 61 -19.29 3.31 10.57
C ALA A 61 -18.89 2.77 11.97
N ARG A 62 -18.93 1.45 12.19
CA ARG A 62 -18.51 0.81 13.46
C ARG A 62 -17.01 0.44 13.51
N LEU A 63 -16.32 0.55 12.39
CA LEU A 63 -14.91 0.18 12.25
C LEU A 63 -13.99 1.40 12.03
N LEU A 64 -14.57 2.60 11.99
CA LEU A 64 -13.85 3.86 11.88
C LEU A 64 -13.68 4.50 13.27
N PRO A 65 -12.55 5.19 13.53
CA PRO A 65 -11.36 5.31 12.66
C PRO A 65 -10.59 3.98 12.56
N VAL A 66 -9.85 3.79 11.46
CA VAL A 66 -9.06 2.56 11.26
C VAL A 66 -7.91 2.54 12.26
N SER A 67 -7.83 1.47 13.03
CA SER A 67 -6.74 1.10 13.93
C SER A 67 -6.09 -0.20 13.49
N THR A 68 -4.98 -0.56 14.12
CA THR A 68 -4.30 -1.85 13.92
C THR A 68 -5.22 -3.05 14.16
N GLU A 69 -6.23 -2.92 15.04
CA GLU A 69 -7.19 -3.99 15.35
C GLU A 69 -8.33 -4.10 14.33
N THR A 70 -8.69 -2.99 13.67
CA THR A 70 -9.78 -2.97 12.67
C THR A 70 -9.28 -3.16 11.25
N SER A 71 -8.00 -2.90 10.99
CA SER A 71 -7.37 -3.21 9.71
C SER A 71 -7.41 -4.72 9.45
N GLY A 72 -7.77 -5.12 8.23
CA GLY A 72 -8.01 -6.49 7.82
C GLY A 72 -9.43 -7.01 8.11
N LYS A 73 -10.21 -6.38 8.99
CA LYS A 73 -11.58 -6.86 9.30
C LYS A 73 -12.54 -6.64 8.14
N GLN A 74 -13.57 -7.49 8.02
CA GLN A 74 -14.61 -7.27 7.02
C GLN A 74 -15.51 -6.09 7.35
N ALA A 75 -15.54 -5.14 6.42
CA ALA A 75 -16.42 -3.99 6.44
C ALA A 75 -17.46 -4.11 5.32
N THR A 76 -18.69 -3.72 5.62
CA THR A 76 -19.76 -3.54 4.62
C THR A 76 -20.12 -2.06 4.49
N ALA A 77 -20.27 -1.61 3.25
CA ALA A 77 -20.73 -0.27 2.91
C ALA A 77 -21.71 -0.33 1.73
N THR A 78 -22.77 0.47 1.80
CA THR A 78 -23.77 0.59 0.74
C THR A 78 -23.69 1.98 0.13
N GLY A 79 -23.82 2.06 -1.19
CA GLY A 79 -23.73 3.33 -1.89
C GLY A 79 -23.75 3.18 -3.41
N ARG A 80 -23.40 4.25 -4.11
CA ARG A 80 -23.30 4.28 -5.58
C ARG A 80 -21.88 4.52 -6.02
N TYR A 81 -21.38 3.71 -6.96
CA TYR A 81 -20.07 3.95 -7.54
C TYR A 81 -20.05 5.27 -8.32
N GLY A 82 -19.03 6.08 -8.06
CA GLY A 82 -18.75 7.34 -8.72
C GLY A 82 -17.51 7.24 -9.59
N LYS A 83 -16.52 8.09 -9.30
CA LYS A 83 -15.31 8.20 -10.11
C LYS A 83 -14.46 6.93 -9.99
N GLN A 84 -14.03 6.40 -11.13
CA GLN A 84 -13.05 5.33 -11.23
C GLN A 84 -11.65 5.93 -11.45
N LEU A 85 -10.66 5.36 -10.77
CA LEU A 85 -9.25 5.71 -10.85
C LEU A 85 -8.42 4.43 -10.99
N LEU A 86 -7.24 4.54 -11.59
CA LEU A 86 -6.30 3.44 -11.67
C LEU A 86 -5.10 3.71 -10.77
N VAL A 87 -4.59 2.64 -10.13
CA VAL A 87 -3.45 2.73 -9.24
C VAL A 87 -2.32 1.89 -9.83
N PRO A 88 -1.41 2.49 -10.62
CA PRO A 88 -0.32 1.76 -11.28
C PRO A 88 0.75 1.28 -10.28
N GLY A 89 1.60 0.37 -10.75
CA GLY A 89 2.80 -0.06 -10.02
C GLY A 89 2.51 -1.07 -8.90
N ARG A 90 1.41 -1.83 -9.02
CA ARG A 90 0.97 -2.80 -8.03
C ARG A 90 1.41 -4.19 -8.43
N GLU A 91 2.09 -4.89 -7.53
CA GLU A 91 2.55 -6.24 -7.76
C GLU A 91 1.60 -7.25 -7.11
N LEU A 92 1.24 -8.30 -7.85
CA LEU A 92 0.45 -9.42 -7.36
C LEU A 92 1.05 -10.71 -7.94
N ASP A 93 1.36 -11.68 -7.10
CA ASP A 93 1.94 -12.97 -7.48
C ASP A 93 3.19 -12.87 -8.39
N GLY A 94 4.02 -11.84 -8.19
CA GLY A 94 5.24 -11.59 -8.96
C GLY A 94 5.03 -10.89 -10.30
N GLU A 95 3.79 -10.56 -10.67
CA GLU A 95 3.48 -9.77 -11.85
C GLU A 95 3.19 -8.31 -11.50
N ARG A 96 3.67 -7.38 -12.34
CA ARG A 96 3.38 -5.95 -12.21
C ARG A 96 2.11 -5.59 -12.96
N GLY A 97 1.26 -4.82 -12.30
CA GLY A 97 -0.05 -4.41 -12.79
C GLY A 97 -0.56 -3.15 -12.10
N PHE A 98 -1.88 -3.02 -12.05
CA PHE A 98 -2.57 -1.88 -11.49
C PHE A 98 -3.89 -2.28 -10.82
N TYR A 99 -4.28 -1.55 -9.77
CA TYR A 99 -5.60 -1.70 -9.17
C TYR A 99 -6.64 -0.85 -9.89
N VAL A 100 -7.84 -1.40 -10.01
CA VAL A 100 -9.05 -0.66 -10.42
C VAL A 100 -9.72 -0.15 -9.15
N LEU A 101 -9.51 1.13 -8.86
CA LEU A 101 -10.07 1.81 -7.69
C LEU A 101 -11.35 2.54 -8.10
N THR A 102 -12.46 2.35 -7.38
CA THR A 102 -13.69 3.10 -7.62
C THR A 102 -14.20 3.70 -6.33
N LEU A 103 -14.57 4.97 -6.37
CA LEU A 103 -15.06 5.71 -5.21
C LEU A 103 -16.54 5.43 -5.01
N LEU A 104 -16.89 4.66 -3.97
CA LEU A 104 -18.27 4.38 -3.57
C LEU A 104 -18.81 5.57 -2.76
N ARG A 105 -19.81 6.27 -3.31
CA ARG A 105 -20.53 7.35 -2.63
C ARG A 105 -21.48 6.73 -1.63
N VAL A 106 -21.17 6.84 -0.34
CA VAL A 106 -22.00 6.33 0.75
C VAL A 106 -22.84 7.46 1.34
N ASP A 107 -23.83 7.10 2.15
CA ASP A 107 -24.71 8.07 2.82
C ASP A 107 -23.90 9.09 3.62
N GLY A 108 -24.28 10.38 3.51
CA GLY A 108 -23.55 11.49 4.11
C GLY A 108 -22.54 12.20 3.18
N GLY A 109 -22.47 11.82 1.90
CA GLY A 109 -21.77 12.60 0.87
C GLY A 109 -20.24 12.39 0.83
N LYS A 110 -19.70 11.56 1.72
CA LYS A 110 -18.33 11.05 1.66
C LYS A 110 -18.21 9.89 0.68
N ALA A 111 -17.02 9.72 0.10
CA ALA A 111 -16.70 8.56 -0.73
C ALA A 111 -15.78 7.59 0.01
N LEU A 112 -16.09 6.30 -0.08
CA LEU A 112 -15.22 5.21 0.33
C LEU A 112 -14.45 4.69 -0.90
N PRO A 113 -13.11 4.71 -0.90
CA PRO A 113 -12.32 4.04 -1.93
C PRO A 113 -12.49 2.52 -1.86
N VAL A 114 -12.85 1.92 -2.98
CA VAL A 114 -13.05 0.47 -3.12
C VAL A 114 -12.15 -0.07 -4.23
N VAL A 115 -11.25 -0.97 -3.89
CA VAL A 115 -10.47 -1.73 -4.88
C VAL A 115 -11.36 -2.85 -5.40
N ARG A 116 -11.69 -2.79 -6.70
CA ARG A 116 -12.56 -3.79 -7.34
C ARG A 116 -11.79 -4.97 -7.95
N GLY A 117 -10.47 -4.84 -8.06
CA GLY A 117 -9.61 -5.87 -8.62
C GLY A 117 -8.26 -5.33 -9.08
N TRP A 118 -7.44 -6.27 -9.56
CA TRP A 118 -6.11 -6.02 -10.11
C TRP A 118 -6.05 -6.52 -11.56
N LEU A 119 -5.29 -5.83 -12.41
CA LEU A 119 -5.05 -6.19 -13.80
C LEU A 119 -3.55 -6.12 -14.13
N PRO A 120 -3.01 -7.08 -14.91
CA PRO A 120 -1.60 -7.09 -15.27
C PRO A 120 -1.25 -6.00 -16.30
N GLY A 121 0.00 -5.53 -16.26
CA GLY A 121 0.57 -4.59 -17.22
C GLY A 121 0.38 -3.12 -16.86
N SER A 122 0.47 -2.26 -17.89
CA SER A 122 0.36 -0.81 -17.71
C SER A 122 -1.08 -0.37 -17.46
N ALA A 123 -1.27 0.62 -16.57
CA ALA A 123 -2.57 1.18 -16.26
C ALA A 123 -3.23 1.77 -17.52
N ASP A 124 -4.33 1.15 -17.93
CA ASP A 124 -5.10 1.50 -19.12
C ASP A 124 -6.61 1.54 -18.78
N PRO A 125 -7.25 2.71 -18.85
CA PRO A 125 -8.68 2.85 -18.61
C PRO A 125 -9.55 1.98 -19.52
N ALA A 126 -9.12 1.68 -20.75
CA ALA A 126 -9.87 0.86 -21.69
C ALA A 126 -9.92 -0.62 -21.28
N LYS A 127 -8.96 -1.09 -20.46
CA LYS A 127 -8.92 -2.47 -19.95
C LYS A 127 -9.68 -2.63 -18.63
N ALA A 128 -9.96 -1.53 -17.94
CA ALA A 128 -10.60 -1.58 -16.63
C ALA A 128 -12.12 -1.79 -16.76
N PRO A 129 -12.70 -2.84 -16.15
CA PRO A 129 -14.14 -3.07 -16.19
C PRO A 129 -14.93 -1.89 -15.62
N ALA A 130 -15.98 -1.47 -16.34
CA ALA A 130 -16.88 -0.42 -15.87
C ALA A 130 -17.50 -0.77 -14.51
N ALA A 131 -17.76 0.25 -13.69
CA ALA A 131 -18.43 0.07 -12.41
C ALA A 131 -19.91 -0.28 -12.62
N PRO A 132 -20.47 -1.19 -11.82
CA PRO A 132 -21.91 -1.43 -11.80
C PRO A 132 -22.67 -0.12 -11.59
N THR A 133 -23.78 0.04 -12.32
CA THR A 133 -24.68 1.18 -12.15
C THR A 133 -25.71 0.86 -11.08
N GLY A 134 -26.18 1.90 -10.38
CA GLY A 134 -27.16 1.75 -9.30
C GLY A 134 -26.54 1.71 -7.91
N GLU A 135 -27.36 1.31 -6.94
CA GLU A 135 -26.95 1.16 -5.55
C GLU A 135 -26.40 -0.25 -5.32
N VAL A 136 -25.25 -0.33 -4.67
CA VAL A 136 -24.54 -1.58 -4.43
C VAL A 136 -24.11 -1.65 -2.97
N THR A 137 -24.13 -2.87 -2.43
CA THR A 137 -23.54 -3.17 -1.13
C THR A 137 -22.23 -3.90 -1.36
N VAL A 138 -21.14 -3.32 -0.87
CA VAL A 138 -19.78 -3.86 -1.00
C VAL A 138 -19.35 -4.39 0.36
N THR A 139 -18.79 -5.59 0.36
CA THR A 139 -18.13 -6.19 1.51
C THR A 139 -16.69 -6.50 1.14
N GLY A 140 -15.75 -6.06 1.96
CA GLY A 140 -14.31 -6.24 1.73
C GLY A 140 -13.49 -6.07 3.00
N ALA A 141 -12.21 -6.40 2.93
CA ALA A 141 -11.29 -6.20 4.03
C ALA A 141 -10.97 -4.72 4.17
N LEU A 142 -11.19 -4.14 5.34
CA LEU A 142 -10.89 -2.75 5.64
C LEU A 142 -9.39 -2.54 5.75
N GLN A 143 -8.88 -1.52 5.08
CA GLN A 143 -7.47 -1.17 5.06
C GLN A 143 -7.29 0.29 5.47
N ALA A 144 -6.18 0.58 6.14
CA ALA A 144 -5.80 1.95 6.48
C ALA A 144 -5.36 2.72 5.23
N SER A 145 -5.50 4.04 5.28
CA SER A 145 -5.03 4.97 4.26
C SER A 145 -3.53 4.75 3.96
N GLU A 146 -3.18 4.69 2.68
CA GLU A 146 -1.78 4.50 2.29
C GLU A 146 -0.94 5.76 2.53
N SER A 147 0.34 5.59 2.86
CA SER A 147 1.31 6.69 2.92
C SER A 147 2.16 6.71 1.63
N PRO A 148 2.09 7.78 0.80
CA PRO A 148 2.89 7.89 -0.42
C PRO A 148 4.39 7.70 -0.14
N GLY A 149 5.09 6.97 -1.01
CA GLY A 149 6.54 6.71 -0.87
C GLY A 149 6.91 5.62 0.15
N THR A 150 5.94 5.03 0.83
CA THR A 150 6.16 3.95 1.81
C THR A 150 5.60 2.63 1.25
N ASN A 151 6.21 1.49 1.60
CA ASN A 151 5.69 0.14 1.30
C ASN A 151 5.33 -0.10 -0.18
N GLY A 152 6.13 0.39 -1.13
CA GLY A 152 5.90 0.21 -2.57
C GLY A 152 4.83 1.13 -3.17
N VAL A 153 4.24 2.01 -2.38
CA VAL A 153 3.27 3.03 -2.84
C VAL A 153 4.03 4.13 -3.58
N THR A 154 3.61 4.42 -4.80
CA THR A 154 4.28 5.43 -5.64
C THR A 154 4.08 6.82 -5.04
N GLY A 155 5.17 7.48 -4.66
CA GLY A 155 5.18 8.88 -4.24
C GLY A 155 5.30 9.89 -5.38
N ALA A 156 5.43 9.41 -6.62
CA ALA A 156 5.54 10.27 -7.80
C ALA A 156 4.21 10.98 -8.09
N GLY A 157 4.26 12.32 -8.09
CA GLY A 157 3.19 13.15 -8.66
C GLY A 157 3.21 13.15 -10.19
N GLY A 158 2.21 13.78 -10.81
CA GLY A 158 2.18 13.95 -12.27
C GLY A 158 1.76 12.72 -13.07
N LEU A 159 1.06 11.78 -12.45
CA LEU A 159 0.45 10.65 -13.16
C LEU A 159 -0.61 11.15 -14.17
N PRO A 160 -0.88 10.37 -15.25
CA PRO A 160 -1.93 10.69 -16.21
C PRO A 160 -3.29 10.90 -15.54
N ALA A 161 -4.15 11.69 -16.18
CA ALA A 161 -5.50 11.91 -15.71
C ALA A 161 -6.24 10.57 -15.48
N GLY A 162 -6.91 10.46 -14.33
CA GLY A 162 -7.60 9.23 -13.94
C GLY A 162 -6.71 8.20 -13.22
N GLN A 163 -5.45 8.54 -12.89
CA GLN A 163 -4.57 7.68 -12.10
C GLN A 163 -4.19 8.32 -10.76
N THR A 164 -3.88 7.49 -9.76
CA THR A 164 -3.35 7.92 -8.45
C THR A 164 -2.23 6.99 -7.99
N GLY A 165 -1.18 7.53 -7.35
CA GLY A 165 -0.05 6.72 -6.86
C GLY A 165 -0.36 6.01 -5.54
N ALA A 166 -1.20 6.62 -4.71
CA ALA A 166 -1.58 6.15 -3.39
C ALA A 166 -3.10 6.12 -3.22
N ILE A 167 -3.60 5.09 -2.51
CA ILE A 167 -4.97 4.99 -2.03
C ILE A 167 -5.01 5.66 -0.66
N SER A 168 -4.97 6.99 -0.66
CA SER A 168 -5.00 7.79 0.56
C SER A 168 -6.03 8.91 0.46
N SER A 169 -6.63 9.28 1.58
CA SER A 169 -7.56 10.43 1.63
C SER A 169 -6.88 11.71 1.14
N ALA A 170 -5.62 11.93 1.53
CA ALA A 170 -4.81 13.09 1.13
C ALA A 170 -4.52 13.15 -0.37
N SER A 171 -4.30 12.01 -1.04
CA SER A 171 -4.13 11.97 -2.50
C SER A 171 -5.47 12.13 -3.21
N LEU A 172 -6.51 11.45 -2.72
CA LEU A 172 -7.81 11.38 -3.39
C LEU A 172 -8.61 12.68 -3.28
N VAL A 173 -8.54 13.41 -2.16
CA VAL A 173 -9.26 14.68 -1.98
C VAL A 173 -8.86 15.73 -3.01
N ASN A 174 -7.65 15.65 -3.56
CA ASN A 174 -7.18 16.52 -4.64
C ASN A 174 -7.74 16.15 -6.03
N LEU A 175 -8.36 14.96 -6.16
CA LEU A 175 -8.87 14.43 -7.43
C LEU A 175 -10.40 14.49 -7.53
N VAL A 176 -11.09 14.79 -6.44
CA VAL A 176 -12.56 14.82 -6.38
C VAL A 176 -13.09 16.01 -5.57
N PRO A 177 -14.28 16.54 -5.91
CA PRO A 177 -14.85 17.71 -5.24
C PRO A 177 -15.55 17.37 -3.90
N TYR A 178 -15.28 16.21 -3.33
CA TYR A 178 -15.98 15.70 -2.16
C TYR A 178 -15.03 15.00 -1.20
N GLU A 179 -15.45 14.91 0.06
CA GLU A 179 -14.67 14.25 1.10
C GLU A 179 -14.55 12.74 0.86
N VAL A 180 -13.42 12.18 1.29
CA VAL A 180 -13.07 10.77 1.14
C VAL A 180 -12.73 10.21 2.53
N TYR A 181 -13.20 9.00 2.84
CA TYR A 181 -12.83 8.34 4.08
C TYR A 181 -11.32 8.06 4.13
N ASP A 182 -10.75 8.16 5.32
CA ASP A 182 -9.34 7.81 5.57
C ASP A 182 -9.16 6.29 5.76
N ALA A 183 -9.73 5.54 4.83
CA ALA A 183 -9.78 4.09 4.81
C ALA A 183 -10.12 3.63 3.39
N TRP A 184 -9.83 2.38 3.04
CA TRP A 184 -10.30 1.76 1.81
C TRP A 184 -10.66 0.29 2.04
N ILE A 185 -11.41 -0.30 1.11
CA ILE A 185 -11.78 -1.72 1.15
C ILE A 185 -11.30 -2.44 -0.11
N THR A 186 -10.94 -3.71 0.07
CA THR A 186 -10.46 -4.62 -0.99
C THR A 186 -11.07 -6.00 -0.92
#